data_AF-A0A7X7EEI7-F1
#
_entry.id   AF-A0A7X7EEI7-F1
#
_cell.length_a   1.000
_cell.length_b   1.000
_cell.length_c   1.000
_cell.angle_alpha   90.00
_cell.angle_beta   90.00
_cell.angle_gamma   90.00
#
_symmetry.space_group_name_H-M   'P 1'
#
loop_
_entity.id
_entity.type
_entity.pdbx_description
1 polymer ?
#
loop_
_entity_poly.entity_id
_entity_poly.type
_entity_poly.pdbx_seq_one_letter_code
_entity_poly.pdbx_strand_id
1 'polypeptide(L)' 'DTAFGILELLQISEVEIREEVLLGLPLLEVVGTKYDSLRLVTKAGAFGGEDAIAYALRVLREL' A
#
# COMPACT_ATOMS: atom_id res chain seq x y z
N ASP A 1 -11.98 3.47 0.31
CA ASP A 1 -12.21 4.76 -0.37
C ASP A 1 -10.91 5.53 -0.60
N THR A 2 -10.23 6.03 0.43
CA THR A 2 -9.03 6.89 0.25
C THR A 2 -7.92 6.27 -0.59
N ALA A 3 -7.49 5.05 -0.28
CA ALA A 3 -6.41 4.39 -1.03
C ALA A 3 -6.80 4.16 -2.50
N PHE A 4 -8.02 3.69 -2.74
CA PHE A 4 -8.54 3.47 -4.08
C PHE A 4 -8.62 4.78 -4.89
N GLY A 5 -9.11 5.87 -4.28
CA GLY A 5 -9.17 7.17 -4.94
C GLY A 5 -7.78 7.71 -5.33
N ILE A 6 -6.73 7.43 -4.54
CA ILE A 6 -5.36 7.77 -4.93
C ILE A 6 -4.92 6.96 -6.15
N LEU A 7 -5.21 5.66 -6.20
CA LEU A 7 -4.88 4.82 -7.36
C LEU A 7 -5.59 5.31 -8.63
N GLU A 8 -6.88 5.69 -8.53
CA GLU A 8 -7.63 6.27 -9.65
C GLU A 8 -7.02 7.58 -10.14
N LEU A 9 -6.67 8.51 -9.24
CA LEU A 9 -6.03 9.78 -9.58
C LEU A 9 -4.67 9.60 -10.25
N LEU A 10 -3.94 8.55 -9.87
CA LEU A 10 -2.66 8.19 -10.45
C LEU A 10 -2.80 7.34 -11.73
N GLN A 11 -4.02 6.99 -12.13
CA GLN A 11 -4.32 6.10 -13.25
C GLN A 11 -3.63 4.73 -13.12
N ILE A 12 -3.53 4.23 -11.89
CA ILE A 12 -3.03 2.88 -11.58
C ILE A 12 -4.20 1.91 -11.73
N SER A 13 -4.12 1.04 -12.75
CA SER A 13 -5.17 0.06 -13.05
C SER A 13 -4.97 -1.28 -12.34
N GLU A 14 -3.73 -1.61 -11.96
CA GLU A 14 -3.38 -2.91 -11.42
C GLU A 14 -2.29 -2.80 -10.34
N VAL A 15 -2.45 -3.62 -9.31
CA VAL A 15 -1.46 -3.82 -8.25
C VAL A 15 -1.41 -5.30 -7.89
N GLU A 16 -0.22 -5.79 -7.58
CA GLU A 16 -0.03 -7.13 -7.03
C GLU A 16 0.10 -7.05 -5.50
N ILE A 17 -0.57 -7.97 -4.80
CA ILE A 17 -0.39 -8.13 -3.35
C ILE A 17 0.87 -8.97 -3.12
N ARG A 18 1.88 -8.38 -2.46
CA ARG A 18 3.14 -9.07 -2.16
C ARG A 18 3.03 -9.87 -0.86
N GLU A 19 2.59 -9.21 0.20
CA GLU A 19 2.41 -9.79 1.52
C GLU A 19 1.52 -8.91 2.39
N GLU A 20 1.24 -9.36 3.61
CA GLU A 20 0.57 -8.56 4.63
C GLU A 20 1.57 -8.23 5.74
N VAL A 21 1.85 -6.94 5.94
CA VAL A 21 2.92 -6.50 6.85
C VAL A 21 2.42 -6.38 8.29
N LEU A 22 1.12 -6.15 8.44
CA LEU A 22 0.32 -6.21 9.67
C LEU A 22 -1.10 -6.59 9.28
N LEU A 23 -1.86 -7.16 10.22
CA LEU A 23 -3.27 -7.49 9.99
C LEU A 23 -4.07 -6.26 9.49
N GLY A 24 -4.67 -6.39 8.30
CA GLY A 24 -5.39 -5.36 7.55
C GLY A 24 -4.53 -4.36 6.79
N LEU A 25 -3.22 -4.60 6.67
CA LEU A 25 -2.26 -3.74 5.98
C LEU A 25 -1.45 -4.53 4.93
N PRO A 26 -1.96 -4.68 3.69
CA PRO A 26 -1.21 -5.34 2.63
C PRO A 26 -0.13 -4.42 2.04
N LEU A 27 1.04 -5.02 1.75
CA LEU A 27 2.07 -4.46 0.87
C LEU A 27 1.72 -4.81 -0.57
N LEU A 28 1.62 -3.77 -1.39
CA LEU A 28 1.24 -3.85 -2.79
C LEU A 28 2.36 -3.31 -3.67
N GLU A 29 2.41 -3.78 -4.91
CA GLU A 29 3.31 -3.29 -5.95
C GLU A 29 2.53 -2.96 -7.22
N VAL A 30 2.77 -1.78 -7.79
CA VAL A 30 2.12 -1.36 -9.04
C VAL A 30 2.71 -2.11 -10.23
N VAL A 31 1.84 -2.53 -11.15
CA VAL A 31 2.24 -3.19 -12.41
C VAL A 31 1.63 -2.45 -13.60
N GLY A 32 2.42 -2.27 -14.67
CA GLY A 32 1.92 -1.91 -15.99
C GLY A 32 1.60 -0.43 -16.25
N THR A 33 2.00 0.48 -15.35
CA THR A 33 1.80 1.94 -15.53
C THR A 33 3.12 2.72 -15.43
N LYS A 34 3.09 4.06 -15.54
CA LYS A 34 4.29 4.89 -15.34
C LYS A 34 4.88 4.80 -13.92
N TYR A 35 4.13 4.22 -12.98
CA TYR A 35 4.55 3.97 -11.61
C TYR A 35 4.91 2.49 -11.38
N ASP A 36 5.22 1.74 -12.44
CA ASP A 36 5.63 0.33 -12.35
C ASP A 36 6.70 0.11 -11.25
N SER A 37 6.58 -0.99 -10.52
CA SER A 37 7.43 -1.34 -9.38
C SER A 37 7.32 -0.40 -8.16
N LEU A 38 6.44 0.60 -8.16
CA LEU A 38 6.16 1.42 -6.97
C LEU A 38 5.51 0.55 -5.90
N ARG A 39 6.10 0.54 -4.70
CA ARG A 39 5.56 -0.17 -3.53
C ARG A 39 4.72 0.75 -2.65
N LEU A 40 3.60 0.24 -2.17
CA LEU A 40 2.66 0.96 -1.32
C LEU A 40 2.06 0.03 -0.28
N VAL A 41 1.79 0.56 0.92
CA VAL A 41 1.01 -0.14 1.94
C VAL A 41 -0.36 0.53 2.03
N THR A 42 -1.42 -0.27 1.93
CA THR A 42 -2.79 0.23 2.21
C THR A 42 -3.22 -0.20 3.59
N LYS A 43 -4.21 0.49 4.17
CA LYS A 43 -4.72 0.18 5.50
C LYS A 43 -6.23 0.33 5.53
N ALA A 44 -6.93 -0.70 5.97
CA ALA A 44 -8.35 -0.59 6.28
C ALA A 44 -8.58 0.31 7.51
N GLY A 45 -9.66 1.10 7.52
CA GLY A 45 -9.85 2.19 8.48
C GLY A 45 -9.58 1.82 9.94
N ALA A 46 -10.19 0.75 10.44
CA ALA A 46 -10.09 0.30 11.83
C ALA A 46 -8.94 -0.70 12.13
N PHE A 47 -8.08 -0.98 11.16
CA PHE A 47 -7.00 -1.97 11.32
C PHE A 47 -5.67 -1.32 11.74
N GLY A 48 -4.87 -2.08 12.48
CA GLY A 48 -3.59 -1.66 13.05
C GLY A 48 -3.72 -0.89 14.37
N GLY A 49 -2.68 -0.96 15.21
CA GLY A 49 -2.56 -0.17 16.45
C GLY A 49 -2.10 1.26 16.20
N GLU A 50 -1.81 2.00 17.28
CA GLU A 50 -1.36 3.40 17.22
C GLU A 50 -0.09 3.61 16.39
N ASP A 51 0.76 2.58 16.29
CA ASP A 51 2.03 2.58 15.58
C ASP A 51 1.97 2.05 14.14
N ALA A 52 0.80 1.61 13.66
CA ALA A 52 0.67 0.89 12.39
C ALA A 52 1.18 1.70 11.18
N ILE A 53 0.96 3.02 11.17
CA ILE A 53 1.45 3.89 10.09
C ILE A 53 2.98 4.03 10.16
N ALA A 54 3.54 4.19 11.36
CA ALA A 54 4.99 4.29 11.54
C ALA A 54 5.69 2.99 11.12
N TYR A 55 5.10 1.85 11.46
CA TYR A 55 5.57 0.53 11.02
C TYR A 55 5.50 0.39 9.50
N ALA A 56 4.38 0.75 8.86
CA ALA A 56 4.24 0.71 7.41
C ALA A 56 5.30 1.56 6.68
N LEU A 57 5.61 2.75 7.20
CA LEU A 57 6.69 3.61 6.68
C LEU A 57 8.07 2.98 6.85
N ARG A 58 8.31 2.29 7.97
CA ARG A 58 9.56 1.55 8.18
C ARG A 58 9.70 0.41 7.16
N VAL A 59 8.65 -0.36 6.94
CA VAL A 59 8.63 -1.42 5.92
C VAL A 59 9.02 -0.84 4.57
N LEU A 60 8.33 0.22 4.11
CA LEU A 60 8.60 0.83 2.81
C LEU A 60 10.05 1.36 2.65
N ARG A 61 10.71 1.74 3.75
CA ARG A 61 12.10 2.21 3.73
C ARG A 61 13.13 1.07 3.64
N GLU A 62 12.79 -0.11 4.16
CA GLU A 62 13.72 -1.26 4.27
C GLU A 62 13.66 -2.19 3.05
N LEU A 63 12.76 -1.91 2.09
CA LEU A 63 12.55 -2.63 0.83
C LEU A 63 13.45 -2.14 -0.31
#